data_AF-A0A673GA77-F1
#
_entry.id   AF-A0A673GA77-F1
#
_cell.length_a   1.000
_cell.length_b   1.000
_cell.length_c   1.000
_cell.angle_alpha   90.00
_cell.angle_beta   90.00
_cell.angle_gamma   90.00
#
_symmetry.space_group_name_H-M   'P 1'
#
loop_
_entity.id
_entity.type
_entity.pdbx_description
1 polymer ?
#
loop_
_entity_poly.entity_id
_entity_poly.type
_entity_poly.pdbx_seq_one_letter_code
_entity_poly.pdbx_strand_id
1 'polypeptide(L)'
;MNQADLRRLFAACDGNKSGRVEYEDFTIVCRELNVPADEIRTLFNKFDLDGDGYINFNDFSSSFHEVSEALNLALLGNSLQSQRSAWDEFENALD
;
A
#
# COMPACT_ATOMS: atom_id res chain seq x y z
N MET A 1 -12.60 5.39 -3.35
CA MET A 1 -11.27 5.14 -3.95
C MET A 1 -11.43 4.20 -5.14
N ASN A 2 -10.77 4.45 -6.26
CA ASN A 2 -10.86 3.57 -7.44
C ASN A 2 -9.85 2.42 -7.32
N GLN A 3 -10.13 1.27 -7.95
CA GLN A 3 -9.23 0.10 -7.96
C GLN A 3 -7.79 0.45 -8.38
N ALA A 4 -7.62 1.47 -9.23
CA ALA A 4 -6.33 1.98 -9.65
C ALA A 4 -5.52 2.64 -8.51
N ASP A 5 -6.16 3.35 -7.58
CA ASP A 5 -5.48 3.98 -6.45
C ASP A 5 -5.07 2.95 -5.40
N LEU A 6 -5.93 1.94 -5.16
CA LEU A 6 -5.61 0.79 -4.32
C LEU A 6 -4.41 0.03 -4.89
N ARG A 7 -4.38 -0.23 -6.21
CA ARG A 7 -3.23 -0.88 -6.85
C ARG A 7 -1.94 -0.08 -6.71
N ARG A 8 -2.00 1.25 -6.77
CA ARG A 8 -0.81 2.10 -6.61
C ARG A 8 -0.29 2.08 -5.18
N LEU A 9 -1.18 2.15 -4.19
CA LEU A 9 -0.81 2.03 -2.78
C LEU A 9 -0.25 0.65 -2.48
N PHE A 10 -0.90 -0.39 -3.00
CA PHE A 10 -0.43 -1.75 -2.90
C PHE A 10 0.97 -1.92 -3.51
N ALA A 11 1.19 -1.40 -4.72
CA ALA A 11 2.50 -1.43 -5.38
C ALA A 11 3.57 -0.58 -4.68
N ALA A 12 3.18 0.45 -3.93
CA ALA A 12 4.09 1.22 -3.11
C ALA A 12 4.51 0.48 -1.83
N CYS A 13 3.64 -0.41 -1.34
CA CYS A 13 3.95 -1.31 -0.23
C CYS A 13 4.70 -2.58 -0.67
N ASP A 14 4.37 -3.12 -1.84
CA ASP A 14 4.98 -4.31 -2.45
C ASP A 14 6.34 -3.96 -3.09
N GLY A 15 7.34 -3.76 -2.23
CA GLY A 15 8.70 -3.39 -2.65
C GLY A 15 9.39 -4.48 -3.47
N ASN A 16 9.06 -5.75 -3.21
CA ASN A 16 9.63 -6.90 -3.92
C ASN A 16 8.90 -7.27 -5.22
N LYS A 17 7.76 -6.61 -5.52
CA LYS A 17 6.88 -6.88 -6.67
C LYS A 17 6.42 -8.34 -6.77
N SER A 18 6.25 -9.01 -5.64
CA SER A 18 5.72 -10.38 -5.58
C SER A 18 4.24 -10.44 -5.92
N GLY A 19 3.54 -9.30 -5.91
CA GLY A 19 2.10 -9.21 -6.02
C GLY A 19 1.36 -9.48 -4.71
N ARG A 20 2.10 -9.57 -3.59
CA ARG A 20 1.62 -9.72 -2.21
C ARG A 20 2.47 -8.85 -1.30
N VAL A 21 1.87 -8.24 -0.29
CA VAL A 21 2.64 -7.49 0.70
C VAL A 21 2.99 -8.43 1.84
N GLU A 22 4.25 -8.82 1.89
CA GLU A 22 4.77 -9.69 2.94
C GLU A 22 4.93 -8.90 4.24
N TYR A 23 4.98 -9.60 5.38
CA TYR A 23 5.24 -8.97 6.67
C TYR A 23 6.54 -8.15 6.67
N GLU A 24 7.56 -8.63 5.97
CA GLU A 24 8.85 -7.94 5.84
C GLU A 24 8.72 -6.63 5.05
N ASP A 25 8.06 -6.65 3.90
CA ASP A 25 7.79 -5.45 3.09
C ASP A 25 6.98 -4.41 3.88
N PHE A 26 5.92 -4.86 4.56
CA PHE A 26 5.10 -4.00 5.40
C PHE A 26 5.91 -3.40 6.56
N THR A 27 6.80 -4.19 7.16
CA THR A 27 7.67 -3.73 8.25
C THR A 27 8.67 -2.68 7.77
N ILE A 28 9.22 -2.82 6.56
CA ILE A 28 10.13 -1.84 5.96
C ILE A 28 9.40 -0.52 5.75
N VAL A 29 8.22 -0.55 5.13
CA VAL A 29 7.41 0.66 4.89
C VAL A 29 7.00 1.32 6.19
N CYS A 30 6.55 0.55 7.18
CA CYS A 30 6.19 1.08 8.48
C CYS A 30 7.39 1.68 9.23
N ARG A 31 8.59 1.10 9.09
CA ARG A 31 9.82 1.69 9.65
C ARG A 31 10.18 3.01 8.98
N GLU A 32 10.05 3.11 7.66
CA GLU A 32 10.24 4.36 6.92
C GLU A 32 9.23 5.44 7.36
N LEU A 33 8.01 5.03 7.72
CA LEU A 33 6.97 5.88 8.30
C LEU A 33 7.12 6.09 9.83
N ASN A 34 8.19 5.58 10.43
CA ASN A 34 8.52 5.71 11.85
C ASN A 34 7.44 5.11 12.81
N VAL A 35 6.76 4.06 12.35
CA VAL A 35 5.76 3.31 13.11
C VAL A 35 6.46 2.32 14.06
N PRO A 36 6.03 2.21 15.33
CA PRO A 36 6.62 1.29 16.29
C PRO A 36 6.32 -0.17 15.94
N ALA A 37 7.33 -1.05 16.08
CA ALA A 37 7.26 -2.46 15.68
C ALA A 37 6.09 -3.25 16.31
N ASP A 38 5.71 -2.93 17.54
CA ASP A 38 4.53 -3.51 18.21
C ASP A 38 3.21 -3.18 17.49
N GLU A 39 3.10 -1.98 16.92
CA GLU A 39 1.93 -1.61 16.12
C GLU A 39 1.99 -2.20 14.72
N ILE A 40 3.17 -2.36 14.12
CA ILE A 40 3.31 -2.97 12.78
C ILE A 40 2.63 -4.33 12.73
N ARG A 41 2.86 -5.18 13.73
CA ARG A 41 2.26 -6.52 13.79
C ARG A 41 0.74 -6.46 13.97
N THR A 42 0.25 -5.51 14.75
CA THR A 42 -1.18 -5.32 14.99
C THR A 42 -1.88 -4.79 13.73
N LEU A 43 -1.26 -3.83 13.04
CA LEU A 43 -1.71 -3.31 11.76
C LEU A 43 -1.71 -4.42 10.71
N PHE A 44 -0.61 -5.16 10.59
CA PHE A 44 -0.50 -6.25 9.63
C PHE A 44 -1.61 -7.28 9.81
N ASN A 45 -1.81 -7.79 11.02
CA ASN A 45 -2.89 -8.74 11.33
C ASN A 45 -4.30 -8.17 11.10
N LYS A 46 -4.45 -6.83 11.07
CA LYS A 46 -5.72 -6.19 10.78
C LYS A 46 -5.99 -6.09 9.27
N PHE A 47 -4.93 -6.08 8.47
CA PHE A 47 -5.03 -6.09 7.01
C PHE A 47 -5.02 -7.51 6.43
N ASP A 48 -4.32 -8.45 7.07
CA ASP A 48 -4.26 -9.89 6.76
C ASP A 48 -5.55 -10.58 7.28
N LEU A 49 -6.56 -10.65 6.42
CA LEU A 49 -7.90 -11.17 6.77
C LEU A 49 -7.95 -12.70 6.75
N ASP A 50 -7.16 -13.33 5.89
CA ASP A 50 -7.05 -14.78 5.75
C ASP A 50 -6.01 -15.38 6.70
N GLY A 51 -5.14 -14.57 7.27
CA GLY A 51 -4.14 -14.99 8.25
C GLY A 51 -3.04 -15.85 7.63
N ASP A 52 -2.81 -15.72 6.32
CA ASP A 52 -1.82 -16.50 5.58
C ASP A 52 -0.39 -15.92 5.74
N GLY A 53 -0.28 -14.76 6.40
CA GLY A 53 0.97 -14.03 6.61
C GLY A 53 1.33 -13.10 5.45
N TYR A 54 0.42 -12.89 4.49
CA TYR A 54 0.59 -12.07 3.31
C TYR A 54 -0.66 -11.24 3.04
N ILE A 55 -0.50 -9.94 2.83
CA ILE A 55 -1.64 -9.10 2.46
C ILE A 55 -1.77 -9.15 0.93
N ASN A 56 -2.80 -9.83 0.46
CA ASN A 56 -3.07 -9.95 -0.97
C ASN A 56 -3.83 -8.70 -1.45
N PHE A 57 -3.90 -8.49 -2.76
CA PHE A 57 -4.68 -7.36 -3.30
C PHE A 57 -6.15 -7.41 -2.84
N ASN A 58 -6.72 -8.60 -2.70
CA ASN A 58 -8.09 -8.78 -2.25
C ASN A 58 -8.28 -8.36 -0.79
N ASP A 59 -7.39 -8.82 0.10
CA ASP A 59 -7.41 -8.48 1.53
C ASP A 59 -7.11 -7.00 1.73
N PHE A 60 -6.14 -6.47 0.99
CA PHE A 60 -5.85 -5.05 0.95
C PHE A 60 -7.08 -4.24 0.54
N SER A 61 -7.79 -4.62 -0.54
CA SER A 61 -8.96 -3.89 -1.03
C SER A 61 -10.15 -3.95 -0.06
N SER A 62 -10.36 -5.10 0.59
CA SER A 62 -11.43 -5.33 1.56
C SER A 62 -11.16 -4.53 2.84
N SER A 63 -9.96 -4.69 3.39
CA SER A 63 -9.51 -3.96 4.59
C SER A 63 -9.41 -2.46 4.32
N PHE A 64 -9.04 -2.01 3.11
CA PHE A 64 -9.06 -0.59 2.77
C PHE A 64 -10.46 0.00 2.74
N HIS A 65 -11.46 -0.76 2.30
CA HIS A 65 -12.82 -0.26 2.32
C HIS A 65 -13.24 0.06 3.76
N GLU A 66 -12.91 -0.83 4.70
CA GLU A 66 -13.21 -0.68 6.12
C GLU A 66 -12.33 0.37 6.82
N VAL A 67 -11.04 0.41 6.48
CA VAL A 67 -10.06 1.30 7.11
C VAL A 67 -10.04 2.70 6.48
N SER A 68 -10.45 2.89 5.22
CA SER A 68 -10.47 4.23 4.58
C SER A 68 -11.52 5.17 5.18
N GLU A 69 -12.60 4.64 5.76
CA GLU A 69 -13.52 5.44 6.58
C GLU A 69 -12.88 5.83 7.93
N ALA A 70 -11.93 5.04 8.42
CA ALA A 70 -11.27 5.23 9.70
C ALA A 70 -9.92 5.98 9.63
N LEU A 71 -9.22 5.92 8.50
CA LEU A 71 -7.90 6.52 8.27
C LEU A 71 -7.93 7.40 7.02
N ASN A 72 -7.51 8.66 7.17
CA ASN A 72 -7.43 9.64 6.09
C ASN A 72 -6.21 9.38 5.18
N LEU A 73 -6.14 8.19 4.60
CA LEU A 73 -5.05 7.69 3.77
C LEU A 73 -4.95 8.42 2.42
N ALA A 74 -5.94 9.26 2.11
CA ALA A 74 -5.83 10.34 1.12
C ALA A 74 -4.56 11.19 1.32
N LEU A 75 -4.05 11.31 2.56
CA LEU A 75 -2.78 11.99 2.86
C LEU A 75 -1.54 11.25 2.34
N LEU A 76 -1.53 9.90 2.32
CA LEU A 76 -0.42 9.13 1.72
C LEU A 76 -0.47 9.17 0.18
N GLY A 77 -1.69 9.18 -0.39
CA GLY A 77 -1.89 9.35 -1.84
C GLY A 77 -1.36 10.70 -2.36
N ASN A 78 -1.32 11.73 -1.52
CA ASN A 78 -0.77 13.03 -1.87
C ASN A 78 0.78 13.03 -1.94
N SER A 79 1.44 12.15 -1.18
CA SER A 79 2.90 11.96 -1.24
C SER A 79 3.34 11.23 -2.52
N LEU A 80 2.50 10.32 -3.05
CA LEU A 80 2.80 9.58 -4.29
C LEU A 80 2.45 10.34 -5.58
N GLN A 81 1.68 11.43 -5.49
CA GLN A 81 1.40 12.29 -6.65
C GLN A 81 2.67 12.94 -7.21
N SER A 82 3.70 13.14 -6.39
CA SER A 82 4.99 13.66 -6.85
C SER A 82 5.80 12.71 -7.74
N GLN A 83 5.37 11.45 -7.91
CA GLN A 83 6.02 10.48 -8.82
C GLN A 83 5.17 10.14 -10.06
N ARG A 84 4.01 10.78 -10.25
CA ARG A 84 3.20 10.57 -11.48
C ARG A 84 3.79 11.31 -12.70
N SER A 85 4.46 12.45 -12.51
CA SER A 85 4.99 13.24 -13.63
C SER A 85 6.06 12.52 -14.46
N ALA A 86 6.93 11.74 -13.81
CA ALA A 86 8.01 11.05 -14.53
C ALA A 86 7.50 9.93 -15.46
N TRP A 87 6.38 9.29 -15.11
CA TRP A 87 5.78 8.23 -15.93
C TRP A 87 4.88 8.78 -17.03
N ASP A 88 4.23 9.91 -16.80
CA ASP A 88 3.43 10.65 -17.80
C ASP A 88 4.32 11.21 -18.93
N GLU A 89 5.51 11.73 -18.59
CA GLU A 89 6.52 12.16 -19.58
C GLU A 89 7.08 10.98 -20.40
N PHE A 90 7.23 9.80 -19.79
CA PHE A 90 7.73 8.62 -20.49
C PHE A 90 6.69 8.04 -21.47
N GLU A 91 5.40 8.00 -21.12
CA GLU A 91 4.33 7.57 -22.03
C GLU A 91 4.14 8.54 -23.21
N ASN A 92 4.28 9.85 -22.98
CA ASN A 92 4.15 10.86 -24.03
C ASN A 92 5.35 10.89 -24.99
N ALA A 93 6.47 10.27 -24.61
CA ALA A 93 7.67 10.12 -25.46
C ALA A 93 7.67 8.83 -26.29
N LEU A 94 6.67 7.96 -26.12
CA LEU A 94 6.48 6.73 -26.89
C LEU A 94 5.48 6.89 -28.06
N ASP A 95 4.92 8.09 -28.25
CA ASP A 95 4.19 8.49 -29.47
C ASP A 95 5.14 9.12 -30.52
#